data_AF-X1LRD4-F1
#
_entry.id   AF-X1LRD4-F1
#
_cell.length_a   1.000
_cell.length_b   1.000
_cell.length_c   1.000
_cell.angle_alpha   90.00
_cell.angle_beta   90.00
_cell.angle_gamma   90.00
#
_symmetry.space_group_name_H-M   'P 1'
#
loop_
_entity.id
_entity.type
_entity.pdbx_description
1 polymer ?
#
loop_
_entity_poly.entity_id
_entity_poly.type
_entity_poly.pdbx_seq_one_letter_code
_entity_poly.pdbx_strand_id
1 'polypeptide(L)'
;IKQKKPKFDFKKYGYRHILWQETDPKIIKQLTELFQDKKVYIADGHHRAASAAKYRKIKLNELKVSNDYDAPWQYLLSYVASDDQIRILPYNRVIKRLRMEEKEFLEKLEEIYKITPMKQAFNPENKNHIALCINGKWFKLTVIDKSFKSKRD
;
A
#
# COMPACT_ATOMS: atom_id res chain seq x y z
N ILE A 1 -6.75 6.85 26.59
CA ILE A 1 -6.34 5.44 26.36
C ILE A 1 -4.91 5.16 26.86
N LYS A 2 -3.87 5.90 26.44
CA LYS A 2 -2.46 5.65 26.81
C LYS A 2 -2.11 5.78 28.32
N GLN A 3 -3.06 6.19 29.16
CA GLN A 3 -2.88 6.28 30.62
C GLN A 3 -3.22 4.96 31.36
N LYS A 4 -3.87 4.00 30.70
CA LYS A 4 -4.17 2.67 31.26
C LYS A 4 -2.98 1.72 31.04
N LYS A 5 -2.90 0.64 31.84
CA LYS A 5 -1.95 -0.46 31.59
C LYS A 5 -2.20 -1.04 30.18
N PRO A 6 -1.18 -1.19 29.33
CA PRO A 6 -1.36 -1.80 28.02
C PRO A 6 -1.77 -3.27 28.15
N LYS A 7 -2.59 -3.74 27.20
CA LYS A 7 -2.99 -5.16 27.13
C LYS A 7 -1.83 -6.03 26.65
N PHE A 8 -1.04 -5.50 25.73
CA PHE A 8 0.16 -6.15 25.22
C PHE A 8 1.34 -5.18 25.28
N ASP A 9 2.47 -5.65 25.77
CA ASP A 9 3.75 -4.92 25.80
C ASP A 9 4.87 -5.94 25.62
N PHE A 10 5.47 -5.99 24.44
CA PHE A 10 6.48 -7.00 24.11
C PHE A 10 7.53 -6.45 23.13
N LYS A 11 8.72 -7.05 23.13
CA LYS A 11 9.79 -6.75 22.18
C LYS A 11 9.80 -7.79 21.07
N LYS A 12 9.81 -7.36 19.80
CA LYS A 12 9.93 -8.24 18.63
C LYS A 12 10.54 -7.49 17.46
N TYR A 13 11.41 -8.16 16.71
CA TYR A 13 12.11 -7.61 15.53
C TYR A 13 12.89 -6.31 15.82
N GLY A 14 13.46 -6.17 17.01
CA GLY A 14 14.19 -4.95 17.42
C GLY A 14 13.29 -3.78 17.84
N TYR A 15 11.96 -3.93 17.82
CA TYR A 15 11.01 -2.90 18.22
C TYR A 15 10.23 -3.32 19.48
N ARG A 16 9.84 -2.34 20.30
CA ARG A 16 8.86 -2.53 21.39
C ARG A 16 7.46 -2.25 20.84
N HIS A 17 6.57 -3.22 20.97
CA HIS A 17 5.19 -3.17 20.53
C HIS A 17 4.30 -2.99 21.75
N ILE A 18 3.49 -1.93 21.78
CA ILE A 18 2.59 -1.64 22.90
C ILE A 18 1.17 -1.44 22.35
N LEU A 19 0.21 -2.23 22.84
CA LEU A 19 -1.18 -2.17 22.42
C LEU A 19 -2.09 -1.99 23.62
N TRP A 20 -2.98 -1.01 23.54
CA TRP A 20 -4.05 -0.78 24.49
C TRP A 20 -5.36 -1.30 23.89
N GLN A 21 -6.19 -1.94 24.72
CA GLN A 21 -7.56 -2.28 24.35
C GLN A 21 -8.50 -1.25 24.96
N GLU A 22 -9.43 -0.73 24.16
CA GLU A 22 -10.58 0.00 24.67
C GLU A 22 -11.79 -0.92 24.70
N THR A 23 -12.51 -0.92 25.83
CA THR A 23 -13.70 -1.76 26.07
C THR A 23 -14.88 -0.94 26.58
N ASP A 24 -14.69 0.36 26.87
CA ASP A 24 -15.77 1.26 27.27
C ASP A 24 -16.72 1.51 26.08
N PRO A 25 -18.00 1.07 26.16
CA PRO A 25 -18.96 1.26 25.08
C PRO A 25 -19.18 2.72 24.70
N LYS A 26 -19.04 3.66 25.64
CA LYS A 26 -19.20 5.10 25.36
C LYS A 26 -18.07 5.60 24.46
N ILE A 27 -16.83 5.21 24.77
CA ILE A 27 -15.66 5.59 23.98
C ILE A 27 -15.70 4.90 22.61
N ILE A 28 -16.09 3.63 22.56
CA ILE A 28 -16.25 2.90 21.29
C ILE A 28 -17.28 3.59 20.41
N LYS A 29 -18.44 3.98 20.95
CA LYS A 29 -19.48 4.72 20.21
C LYS A 29 -18.95 6.04 19.65
N GLN A 30 -18.24 6.83 20.46
CA GLN A 30 -17.60 8.07 20.00
C GLN A 30 -16.61 7.83 18.85
N LEU A 31 -15.78 6.78 18.95
CA LEU A 31 -14.87 6.41 17.86
C LEU A 31 -15.63 5.99 16.60
N THR A 32 -16.70 5.21 16.73
CA THR A 32 -17.54 4.80 15.59
C THR A 32 -18.13 6.02 14.89
N GLU A 33 -18.71 6.97 15.63
CA GLU A 33 -19.28 8.21 15.09
C GLU A 33 -18.21 9.06 14.37
N LEU A 34 -17.01 9.20 14.96
CA LEU A 34 -15.91 9.96 14.36
C LEU A 34 -15.42 9.37 13.03
N PHE A 35 -15.53 8.06 12.85
CA PHE A 35 -15.09 7.34 11.66
C PHE A 35 -16.19 7.12 10.61
N GLN A 36 -17.46 7.37 10.95
CA GLN A 36 -18.62 7.04 10.11
C GLN A 36 -18.50 7.63 8.68
N ASP A 37 -18.07 8.89 8.56
CA ASP A 37 -17.94 9.57 7.27
C ASP A 37 -16.50 9.67 6.76
N LYS A 38 -15.55 8.98 7.41
CA LYS A 38 -14.14 9.03 7.03
C LYS A 38 -13.86 8.07 5.88
N LYS A 39 -13.37 8.62 4.77
CA LYS A 39 -12.78 7.83 3.69
C LYS A 39 -11.38 7.39 4.12
N VAL A 40 -11.13 6.08 4.05
CA VAL A 40 -9.81 5.50 4.34
C VAL A 40 -9.13 5.03 3.05
N TYR A 41 -7.82 5.22 2.96
CA TYR A 41 -7.01 4.70 1.88
C TYR A 41 -6.49 3.30 2.25
N ILE A 42 -6.65 2.32 1.36
CA ILE A 42 -6.09 0.97 1.57
C ILE A 42 -4.60 1.04 1.27
N ALA A 43 -3.78 1.30 2.30
CA ALA A 43 -2.32 1.35 2.14
C ALA A 43 -1.72 -0.05 1.86
N ASP A 44 -2.26 -1.09 2.49
CA ASP A 44 -1.88 -2.48 2.28
C ASP A 44 -3.09 -3.41 2.45
N GLY A 45 -3.08 -4.55 1.76
CA GLY A 45 -4.14 -5.55 1.88
C GLY A 45 -5.30 -5.46 0.87
N HIS A 46 -5.10 -4.84 -0.28
CA HIS A 46 -6.10 -4.78 -1.38
C HIS A 46 -6.74 -6.14 -1.70
N HIS A 47 -5.93 -7.19 -1.83
CA HIS A 47 -6.42 -8.55 -2.07
C HIS A 47 -7.23 -9.10 -0.89
N ARG A 48 -6.83 -8.79 0.36
CA ARG A 48 -7.56 -9.20 1.58
C ARG A 48 -8.94 -8.53 1.64
N ALA A 49 -8.99 -7.22 1.40
CA ALA A 49 -10.24 -6.48 1.36
C ALA A 49 -11.17 -6.98 0.24
N ALA A 50 -10.64 -7.21 -0.96
CA ALA A 50 -11.40 -7.74 -2.09
C ALA A 50 -11.97 -9.15 -1.81
N SER A 51 -11.15 -10.04 -1.24
CA SER A 51 -11.61 -11.38 -0.84
C SER A 51 -12.68 -11.34 0.24
N ALA A 52 -12.54 -10.48 1.26
CA ALA A 52 -13.54 -10.30 2.30
C ALA A 52 -14.87 -9.78 1.71
N ALA A 53 -14.82 -8.79 0.82
CA ALA A 53 -16.00 -8.27 0.13
C ALA A 53 -16.70 -9.35 -0.72
N LYS A 54 -15.93 -10.18 -1.43
CA LYS A 54 -16.46 -11.32 -2.19
C LYS A 54 -17.13 -12.35 -1.27
N TYR A 55 -16.49 -12.67 -0.15
CA TYR A 55 -17.04 -13.61 0.83
C TYR A 55 -18.35 -13.10 1.45
N ARG A 56 -18.41 -11.81 1.82
CA ARG A 56 -19.64 -11.13 2.25
C ARG A 56 -20.76 -11.30 1.23
N LYS A 57 -20.50 -11.07 -0.05
CA LYS A 57 -21.49 -11.22 -1.14
C LYS A 57 -21.99 -12.66 -1.26
N ILE A 58 -21.10 -13.64 -1.15
CA ILE A 58 -21.47 -15.06 -1.17
C ILE A 58 -22.42 -15.37 0.00
N LYS A 59 -22.11 -14.91 1.22
CA LYS A 59 -22.93 -15.19 2.40
C LYS A 59 -24.31 -14.54 2.37
N LEU A 60 -24.41 -13.30 1.90
CA LEU A 60 -25.70 -12.63 1.68
C LEU A 60 -26.59 -13.45 0.73
N ASN A 61 -26.01 -13.93 -0.37
CA ASN A 61 -26.74 -14.72 -1.36
C ASN A 61 -27.15 -16.10 -0.86
N GLU A 62 -26.25 -16.82 -0.17
CA GLU A 62 -26.51 -18.16 0.38
C GLU A 62 -27.62 -18.13 1.45
N LEU A 63 -27.58 -17.14 2.34
CA LEU A 63 -28.52 -17.03 3.47
C LEU A 63 -29.80 -16.26 3.10
N LYS A 64 -29.84 -15.59 1.94
CA LYS A 64 -30.93 -14.70 1.51
C LYS A 64 -31.27 -13.63 2.55
N VAL A 65 -30.24 -13.06 3.18
CA VAL A 65 -30.37 -11.99 4.18
C VAL A 65 -29.99 -10.63 3.60
N SER A 66 -30.51 -9.58 4.22
CA SER A 66 -30.26 -8.19 3.83
C SER A 66 -28.88 -7.69 4.25
N ASN A 67 -28.47 -6.53 3.72
CA ASN A 67 -27.14 -5.96 3.95
C ASN A 67 -26.87 -5.54 5.41
N ASP A 68 -27.91 -5.38 6.22
CA ASP A 68 -27.91 -5.01 7.63
C ASP A 68 -27.89 -6.22 8.58
N TYR A 69 -27.89 -7.45 8.05
CA TYR A 69 -27.78 -8.66 8.86
C TYR A 69 -26.48 -8.67 9.67
N ASP A 70 -26.57 -8.60 11.00
CA ASP A 70 -25.39 -8.55 11.87
C ASP A 70 -24.69 -9.92 11.91
N ALA A 71 -23.49 -9.99 11.32
CA ALA A 71 -22.69 -11.20 11.29
C ALA A 71 -21.19 -10.86 11.16
N PRO A 72 -20.29 -11.73 11.66
CA PRO A 72 -18.84 -11.47 11.63
C PRO A 72 -18.28 -11.15 10.23
N TRP A 73 -18.85 -11.75 9.17
CA TRP A 73 -18.42 -11.55 7.78
C TRP A 73 -18.87 -10.22 7.16
N GLN A 74 -19.63 -9.40 7.89
CA GLN A 74 -19.94 -8.01 7.52
C GLN A 74 -18.80 -7.05 7.85
N TYR A 75 -17.86 -7.47 8.70
CA TYR A 75 -16.78 -6.63 9.20
C TYR A 75 -15.44 -7.03 8.59
N LEU A 76 -14.58 -6.03 8.39
CA LEU A 76 -13.19 -6.22 8.01
C LEU A 76 -12.30 -5.70 9.14
N LEU A 77 -11.46 -6.57 9.71
CA LEU A 77 -10.44 -6.15 10.65
C LEU A 77 -9.44 -5.23 9.93
N SER A 78 -9.33 -3.99 10.40
CA SER A 78 -8.47 -2.97 9.82
C SER A 78 -7.54 -2.36 10.87
N TYR A 79 -6.39 -1.88 10.40
CA TYR A 79 -5.50 -1.00 11.16
C TYR A 79 -5.49 0.35 10.45
N VAL A 80 -5.92 1.39 11.15
CA VAL A 80 -5.93 2.75 10.63
C VAL A 80 -4.87 3.57 11.34
N ALA A 81 -3.96 4.14 10.57
CA ALA A 81 -2.96 5.07 11.05
C ALA A 81 -3.17 6.42 10.37
N SER A 82 -2.90 7.48 11.12
CA SER A 82 -2.86 8.85 10.58
C SER A 82 -1.70 8.99 9.61
N ASP A 83 -1.84 9.84 8.61
CA ASP A 83 -0.86 10.03 7.53
C ASP A 83 0.48 10.58 8.04
N ASP A 84 0.45 11.43 9.07
CA ASP A 84 1.62 11.93 9.79
C ASP A 84 2.38 10.85 10.59
N GLN A 85 1.79 9.66 10.76
CA GLN A 85 2.40 8.51 11.43
C GLN A 85 2.84 7.41 10.45
N ILE A 86 2.74 7.65 9.14
CA ILE A 86 3.10 6.68 8.10
C ILE A 86 4.33 7.16 7.33
N ARG A 87 5.29 6.27 7.13
CA ARG A 87 6.41 6.47 6.20
C ARG A 87 6.27 5.51 5.01
N ILE A 88 6.05 6.05 3.82
CA ILE A 88 6.03 5.28 2.57
C ILE A 88 7.46 5.25 2.03
N LEU A 89 8.05 4.06 1.97
CA LEU A 89 9.38 3.85 1.41
C LEU A 89 9.32 3.53 -0.09
N PRO A 90 10.32 3.94 -0.88
CA PRO A 90 10.40 3.58 -2.29
C PRO A 90 10.52 2.06 -2.44
N TYR A 91 9.84 1.53 -3.45
CA TYR A 91 9.94 0.12 -3.80
C TYR A 91 10.96 -0.07 -4.92
N ASN A 92 12.06 -0.78 -4.64
CA ASN A 92 13.10 -1.09 -5.62
C ASN A 92 12.92 -2.51 -6.17
N ARG A 93 13.06 -2.68 -7.49
CA ARG A 93 13.02 -3.99 -8.16
C ARG A 93 14.42 -4.40 -8.59
N VAL A 94 14.77 -5.66 -8.39
CA VAL A 94 16.02 -6.25 -8.89
C VAL A 94 15.69 -7.28 -9.95
N ILE A 95 16.22 -7.06 -11.16
CA ILE A 95 16.13 -8.02 -12.26
C ILE A 95 17.48 -8.73 -12.35
N LYS A 96 17.52 -10.02 -12.05
CA LYS A 96 18.77 -10.80 -11.97
C LYS A 96 19.41 -11.07 -13.34
N ARG A 97 18.59 -11.17 -14.39
CA ARG A 97 19.03 -11.51 -15.74
C ARG A 97 18.14 -10.82 -16.76
N LEU A 98 18.77 -10.08 -17.67
CA LEU A 98 18.11 -9.59 -18.89
C LEU A 98 18.04 -10.73 -19.90
N ARG A 99 16.93 -10.84 -20.63
CA ARG A 99 16.76 -11.82 -21.73
C ARG A 99 17.25 -11.27 -23.08
N MET A 100 17.95 -10.15 -23.05
CA MET A 100 18.50 -9.41 -24.18
C MET A 100 19.76 -8.67 -23.72
N GLU A 101 20.53 -8.17 -24.67
CA GLU A 101 21.73 -7.39 -24.38
C GLU A 101 21.41 -6.03 -23.75
N GLU A 102 22.34 -5.47 -22.97
CA GLU A 102 22.17 -4.16 -22.29
C GLU A 102 21.81 -3.05 -23.27
N LYS A 103 22.46 -3.04 -24.44
CA LYS A 103 22.21 -2.05 -25.49
C LYS A 103 20.78 -2.15 -26.03
N GLU A 104 20.35 -3.34 -26.41
CA GLU A 104 19.00 -3.59 -26.91
C GLU A 104 17.92 -3.23 -25.87
N PHE A 105 18.21 -3.52 -24.59
CA PHE A 105 17.31 -3.16 -23.49
C PHE A 105 17.16 -1.64 -23.35
N LEU A 106 18.26 -0.89 -23.42
CA LEU A 106 18.23 0.58 -23.35
C LEU A 106 17.51 1.17 -24.57
N GLU A 107 17.77 0.67 -25.77
CA GLU A 107 17.09 1.11 -27.01
C GLU A 107 15.57 0.95 -26.89
N LYS A 108 15.08 -0.20 -26.38
CA LYS A 108 13.64 -0.40 -26.14
C LYS A 108 13.07 0.52 -25.07
N LEU A 109 13.87 0.87 -24.05
CA LEU A 109 13.44 1.84 -23.05
C LEU A 109 13.33 3.26 -23.61
N GLU A 110 14.14 3.61 -24.62
CA GLU A 110 14.10 4.94 -25.26
C GLU A 110 12.78 5.23 -25.98
N GLU A 111 12.03 4.19 -26.38
CA GLU A 111 10.67 4.34 -26.92
C GLU A 111 9.68 4.94 -25.90
N ILE A 112 9.94 4.77 -24.60
CA ILE A 112 9.04 5.16 -23.51
C ILE A 112 9.65 6.29 -22.65
N TYR A 113 10.98 6.30 -22.53
CA TYR A 113 11.71 7.16 -21.61
C TYR A 113 12.84 7.91 -22.31
N LYS A 114 12.97 9.20 -21.99
CA LYS A 114 14.23 9.90 -22.17
C LYS A 114 15.23 9.37 -21.13
N ILE A 115 16.30 8.75 -21.60
CA ILE A 115 17.38 8.20 -20.76
C ILE A 115 18.48 9.24 -20.61
N THR A 116 18.95 9.47 -19.39
CA THR A 116 20.06 10.38 -19.09
C THR A 116 21.05 9.68 -18.17
N PRO A 117 22.33 9.48 -18.57
CA PRO A 117 23.35 8.91 -17.70
C PRO A 117 23.56 9.76 -16.45
N MET A 118 23.79 9.09 -15.31
CA MET A 118 24.00 9.72 -14.01
C MET A 118 25.32 9.25 -13.41
N LYS A 119 26.03 10.17 -12.72
CA LYS A 119 27.33 9.88 -12.12
C LYS A 119 27.25 8.97 -10.89
N GLN A 120 26.12 9.00 -10.18
CA GLN A 120 25.93 8.29 -8.92
C GLN A 120 24.45 7.91 -8.71
N ALA A 121 24.21 7.05 -7.71
CA ALA A 121 22.87 6.71 -7.26
C ALA A 121 22.10 7.95 -6.80
N PHE A 122 20.79 7.95 -7.04
CA PHE A 122 19.90 9.03 -6.64
C PHE A 122 18.48 8.50 -6.41
N ASN A 123 17.69 9.23 -5.64
CA ASN A 123 16.26 8.99 -5.52
C ASN A 123 15.51 9.89 -6.52
N PRO A 124 14.52 9.38 -7.26
CA PRO A 124 13.69 10.23 -8.10
C PRO A 124 12.92 11.29 -7.29
N GLU A 125 13.07 12.55 -7.65
CA GLU A 125 12.43 13.68 -6.93
C GLU A 125 11.10 14.13 -7.55
N ASN A 126 10.81 13.69 -8.77
CA ASN A 126 9.60 14.09 -9.48
C ASN A 126 8.82 12.86 -9.96
N LYS A 127 7.51 13.03 -10.07
CA LYS A 127 6.61 12.04 -10.69
C LYS A 127 7.13 11.70 -12.09
N ASN A 128 6.99 10.43 -12.47
CA ASN A 128 7.42 9.89 -13.78
C ASN A 128 8.95 9.88 -14.01
N HIS A 129 9.75 9.99 -12.94
CA HIS A 129 11.18 9.71 -12.98
C HIS A 129 11.49 8.36 -12.33
N ILE A 130 12.41 7.62 -12.93
CA ILE A 130 12.90 6.34 -12.40
C ILE A 130 14.42 6.37 -12.36
N ALA A 131 15.01 5.84 -11.29
CA ALA A 131 16.43 5.55 -11.22
C ALA A 131 16.67 4.11 -11.68
N LEU A 132 17.53 3.93 -12.66
CA LEU A 132 17.92 2.64 -13.20
C LEU A 132 19.42 2.42 -12.95
N CYS A 133 19.78 1.24 -12.49
CA CYS A 133 21.17 0.80 -12.39
C CYS A 133 21.35 -0.46 -13.22
N ILE A 134 22.31 -0.45 -14.14
CA ILE A 134 22.75 -1.63 -14.90
C ILE A 134 24.26 -1.73 -14.78
N ASN A 135 24.75 -2.87 -14.28
CA ASN A 135 26.19 -3.16 -14.18
C ASN A 135 26.99 -2.03 -13.50
N GLY A 136 26.42 -1.40 -12.47
CA GLY A 136 27.04 -0.30 -11.72
C GLY A 136 26.91 1.09 -12.35
N LYS A 137 26.36 1.20 -13.57
CA LYS A 137 26.08 2.47 -14.24
C LYS A 137 24.68 2.95 -13.90
N TRP A 138 24.56 4.24 -13.59
CA TRP A 138 23.29 4.86 -13.20
C TRP A 138 22.69 5.65 -14.35
N PHE A 139 21.36 5.57 -14.46
CA PHE A 139 20.58 6.28 -15.46
C PHE A 139 19.32 6.87 -14.81
N LYS A 140 18.93 8.05 -15.27
CA LYS A 140 17.63 8.65 -15.02
C LYS A 140 16.74 8.40 -16.22
N LEU A 141 15.62 7.73 -15.98
CA LEU A 141 14.56 7.56 -16.97
C LEU A 141 13.49 8.62 -16.71
N THR A 142 13.15 9.39 -17.72
CA THR A 142 12.07 10.39 -17.68
C THR A 142 11.03 10.02 -18.72
N VAL A 143 9.80 9.73 -18.30
CA VAL A 143 8.73 9.36 -19.24
C VAL A 143 8.54 10.43 -20.31
N ILE A 144 8.53 10.03 -21.59
CA ILE A 144 8.34 10.91 -22.74
C ILE A 144 6.86 11.30 -22.86
N ASP A 145 5.99 10.30 -23.01
CA ASP A 145 4.54 10.50 -23.09
C ASP A 145 3.87 10.14 -21.76
N LYS A 146 3.24 11.14 -21.15
CA LYS A 146 2.53 11.01 -19.87
C LYS A 146 1.09 10.50 -20.04
N SER A 147 0.63 10.29 -21.28
CA SER A 147 -0.67 9.72 -21.61
C SER A 147 -0.68 8.20 -21.36
N PHE A 148 -0.60 7.82 -20.09
CA PHE A 148 -0.76 6.42 -19.71
C PHE A 148 -2.22 6.02 -19.84
N LYS A 149 -2.57 5.31 -20.92
CA LYS A 149 -3.83 4.56 -20.98
C LYS A 149 -3.63 3.24 -20.23
N SER A 150 -3.92 3.24 -18.95
CA SER A 150 -4.07 2.00 -18.19
C SER A 150 -5.33 1.29 -18.70
N LYS A 151 -5.26 0.00 -19.04
CA LYS A 151 -6.47 -0.84 -19.28
C LYS A 151 -7.37 -0.97 -18.03
N ARG A 152 -7.00 -0.35 -16.90
CA ARG A 152 -7.73 -0.35 -15.63
C ARG A 152 -8.32 1.01 -15.26
N ASP A 153 -8.24 2.00 -16.14
CA ASP A 153 -8.99 3.25 -16.01
C ASP A 153 -10.28 3.18 -16.83
#